data_AF-A0A9Q1N329-F1
#
_entry.id   AF-A0A9Q1N329-F1
#
_cell.length_a   1.000
_cell.length_b   1.000
_cell.length_c   1.000
_cell.angle_alpha   90.00
_cell.angle_beta   90.00
_cell.angle_gamma   90.00
#
_symmetry.space_group_name_H-M   'P 1'
#
loop_
_entity.id
_entity.type
_entity.pdbx_description
1 polymer ?
#
loop_
_entity_poly.entity_id
_entity_poly.type
_entity_poly.pdbx_seq_one_letter_code
_entity_poly.pdbx_strand_id
1 'polypeptide(L)'
;MSNFKKICVFCGSNSGNRKIFSDAALDLGRELVERKIDLVYGGGSVGLMGLVSQAVYDGRCNVLGIIPRALVSVEISGYAVGEVLIVSDMHERKAEMARRADAFVALPGGYGTMEELLEVITWSQLGIHDKPVGLLNIDGYYDCLLGLFDKGVEEGFIKPSARNIVISATSAKELLEKMEDYVPIHNQVAPSRSWNTDGPVTRSS
;
A
#
# COMPACT_ATOMS: atom_id res chain seq x y z
N MET A 1 -14.87 2.57 -15.91
CA MET A 1 -13.96 1.41 -15.71
C MET A 1 -12.79 1.93 -14.90
N SER A 2 -12.34 1.21 -13.87
CA SER A 2 -11.20 1.67 -13.07
C SER A 2 -9.92 1.76 -13.90
N ASN A 3 -9.07 2.74 -13.59
CA ASN A 3 -7.75 2.90 -14.20
C ASN A 3 -6.71 1.94 -13.60
N PHE A 4 -6.99 1.30 -12.47
CA PHE A 4 -6.08 0.37 -11.81
C PHE A 4 -6.33 -1.06 -12.28
N LYS A 5 -5.24 -1.82 -12.49
CA LYS A 5 -5.31 -3.28 -12.67
C LYS A 5 -4.97 -4.00 -11.38
N LYS A 6 -4.00 -3.49 -10.62
CA LYS A 6 -3.55 -4.08 -9.36
C LYS A 6 -3.41 -3.02 -8.27
N ILE A 7 -3.96 -3.28 -7.09
CA ILE A 7 -3.73 -2.44 -5.90
C ILE A 7 -2.96 -3.24 -4.86
N CYS A 8 -1.90 -2.63 -4.33
CA CYS A 8 -1.19 -3.14 -3.17
C CYS A 8 -1.90 -2.70 -1.89
N VAL A 9 -2.27 -3.63 -1.03
CA VAL A 9 -2.89 -3.33 0.27
C VAL A 9 -1.92 -3.63 1.41
N PHE A 10 -1.59 -2.61 2.17
CA PHE A 10 -0.91 -2.72 3.47
C PHE A 10 -1.97 -2.74 4.57
N CYS A 11 -1.95 -3.74 5.45
CA CYS A 11 -2.95 -3.86 6.52
C CYS A 11 -2.44 -4.74 7.66
N GLY A 12 -3.10 -4.64 8.82
CA GLY A 12 -2.72 -5.42 10.00
C GLY A 12 -2.86 -6.93 9.82
N SER A 13 -1.86 -7.68 10.27
CA SER A 13 -1.95 -9.13 10.50
C SER A 13 -2.91 -9.50 11.64
N ASN A 14 -3.37 -8.51 12.42
CA ASN A 14 -4.45 -8.62 13.40
C ASN A 14 -5.70 -7.87 12.89
N SER A 15 -6.89 -8.37 13.24
CA SER A 15 -8.17 -7.72 12.89
C SER A 15 -8.47 -6.44 13.68
N GLY A 16 -7.68 -6.15 14.71
CA GLY A 16 -7.96 -5.12 15.70
C GLY A 16 -9.06 -5.54 16.69
N ASN A 17 -9.32 -4.68 17.67
CA ASN A 17 -10.27 -4.96 18.76
C ASN A 17 -11.72 -4.53 18.45
N ARG A 18 -11.95 -3.93 17.28
CA ARG A 18 -13.26 -3.39 16.88
C ARG A 18 -13.65 -3.94 15.52
N LYS A 19 -14.88 -4.44 15.42
CA LYS A 19 -15.43 -5.05 14.19
C LYS A 19 -15.36 -4.12 12.98
N ILE A 20 -15.44 -2.80 13.19
CA ILE A 20 -15.40 -1.79 12.13
C ILE A 20 -14.15 -1.89 11.23
N PHE A 21 -13.01 -2.37 11.76
CA PHE A 21 -11.80 -2.56 10.95
C PHE A 21 -11.91 -3.78 10.05
N SER A 22 -12.51 -4.87 10.53
CA SER A 22 -12.80 -6.06 9.73
C SER A 22 -13.84 -5.76 8.66
N ASP A 23 -14.87 -4.99 8.99
CA ASP A 23 -15.91 -4.56 8.04
C ASP A 23 -15.29 -3.71 6.93
N ALA A 24 -14.42 -2.75 7.27
CA ALA A 24 -13.70 -1.96 6.29
C ALA A 24 -12.79 -2.78 5.36
N ALA A 25 -12.13 -3.83 5.86
CA ALA A 25 -11.31 -4.71 5.04
C ALA A 25 -12.16 -5.51 4.03
N LEU A 26 -13.33 -6.00 4.47
CA LEU A 26 -14.29 -6.69 3.59
C LEU A 26 -14.89 -5.74 2.56
N ASP A 27 -15.25 -4.52 2.96
CA ASP A 27 -15.80 -3.50 2.08
C ASP A 27 -14.78 -3.07 1.02
N LEU A 28 -13.51 -2.91 1.40
CA LEU A 28 -12.43 -2.68 0.43
C LEU A 28 -12.32 -3.84 -0.55
N GLY A 29 -12.31 -5.09 -0.07
CA GLY A 29 -12.27 -6.27 -0.94
C GLY A 29 -13.42 -6.32 -1.95
N ARG A 30 -14.64 -5.97 -1.54
CA ARG A 30 -15.81 -5.88 -2.43
C ARG A 30 -15.64 -4.80 -3.50
N GLU A 31 -15.19 -3.61 -3.10
CA GLU A 31 -14.94 -2.51 -4.05
C GLU A 31 -13.88 -2.86 -5.10
N LEU A 32 -12.81 -3.57 -4.70
CA LEU A 32 -11.82 -4.08 -5.65
C LEU A 32 -12.46 -5.04 -6.66
N VAL A 33 -13.28 -5.98 -6.19
CA VAL A 33 -13.98 -6.96 -7.04
C VAL A 33 -14.95 -6.29 -8.01
N GLU A 34 -15.78 -5.36 -7.51
CA GLU A 34 -16.74 -4.62 -8.34
C GLU A 34 -16.04 -3.84 -9.46
N ARG A 35 -14.85 -3.32 -9.17
CA ARG A 35 -14.00 -2.59 -10.13
C ARG A 35 -13.10 -3.49 -10.97
N LYS A 36 -13.11 -4.81 -10.73
CA LYS A 36 -12.24 -5.82 -11.38
C LYS A 36 -10.76 -5.53 -11.21
N ILE A 37 -10.37 -5.17 -9.98
CA ILE A 37 -9.01 -4.86 -9.58
C ILE A 37 -8.44 -6.06 -8.83
N ASP A 38 -7.26 -6.50 -9.25
CA ASP A 38 -6.50 -7.56 -8.60
C ASP A 38 -5.78 -7.05 -7.34
N LEU A 39 -5.53 -7.94 -6.38
CA LEU A 39 -4.87 -7.63 -5.11
C LEU A 39 -3.41 -8.07 -5.11
N VAL A 40 -2.53 -7.16 -4.68
CA VAL A 40 -1.17 -7.46 -4.21
C VAL A 40 -1.12 -7.17 -2.71
N TYR A 41 -0.52 -8.06 -1.91
CA TYR A 41 -0.42 -7.83 -0.46
C TYR A 41 0.71 -8.67 0.16
N GLY A 42 0.89 -8.57 1.48
CA GLY A 42 1.99 -9.23 2.21
C GLY A 42 1.90 -10.75 2.39
N GLY A 43 0.87 -11.42 1.86
CA GLY A 43 0.78 -12.89 1.86
C GLY A 43 0.30 -13.56 3.15
N GLY A 44 0.00 -12.80 4.20
CA GLY A 44 -0.58 -13.31 5.45
C GLY A 44 -2.01 -13.87 5.28
N SER A 45 -2.39 -14.82 6.13
CA SER A 45 -3.70 -15.51 6.06
C SER A 45 -4.68 -15.12 7.17
N VAL A 46 -4.24 -14.27 8.10
CA VAL A 46 -4.98 -13.89 9.31
C VAL A 46 -5.21 -12.37 9.37
N GLY A 47 -6.04 -11.93 10.31
CA GLY A 47 -6.32 -10.51 10.51
C GLY A 47 -7.00 -9.85 9.32
N LEU A 48 -6.72 -8.56 9.11
CA LEU A 48 -7.27 -7.82 7.97
C LEU A 48 -6.70 -8.32 6.64
N MET A 49 -5.45 -8.81 6.64
CA MET A 49 -4.79 -9.42 5.48
C MET A 49 -5.58 -10.64 4.96
N GLY A 50 -6.00 -11.52 5.86
CA GLY A 50 -6.83 -12.68 5.49
C GLY A 50 -8.21 -12.27 4.98
N LEU A 51 -8.84 -11.28 5.63
CA LEU A 51 -10.18 -10.82 5.24
C LEU A 51 -10.21 -10.17 3.85
N VAL A 52 -9.28 -9.26 3.56
CA VAL A 52 -9.24 -8.57 2.25
C VAL A 52 -8.86 -9.55 1.14
N SER A 53 -7.89 -10.45 1.39
CA SER A 53 -7.47 -11.42 0.38
C SER A 53 -8.58 -12.43 0.07
N GLN A 54 -9.27 -12.96 1.08
CA GLN A 54 -10.39 -13.87 0.87
C GLN A 54 -11.54 -13.20 0.11
N ALA A 55 -11.92 -11.97 0.49
CA ALA A 55 -12.99 -11.24 -0.19
C ALA A 55 -12.70 -11.03 -1.68
N VAL A 56 -11.46 -10.68 -2.03
CA VAL A 56 -11.05 -10.49 -3.44
C VAL A 56 -11.03 -11.82 -4.21
N TYR A 57 -10.50 -12.87 -3.58
CA TYR A 57 -10.42 -14.20 -4.19
C TYR A 57 -11.80 -14.82 -4.45
N ASP A 58 -12.71 -14.72 -3.49
CA ASP A 58 -14.10 -15.20 -3.63
C ASP A 58 -14.83 -14.45 -4.75
N GLY A 59 -14.50 -13.16 -4.93
CA GLY A 59 -14.94 -12.31 -6.03
C GLY A 59 -14.29 -12.61 -7.39
N ARG A 60 -13.47 -13.66 -7.50
CA ARG A 60 -12.81 -14.15 -8.73
C ARG A 60 -11.78 -13.17 -9.33
N CYS A 61 -11.29 -12.20 -8.57
CA CYS A 61 -10.12 -11.42 -8.95
C CYS A 61 -8.84 -12.13 -8.52
N ASN A 62 -7.70 -11.79 -9.14
CA ASN A 62 -6.44 -12.41 -8.79
C ASN A 62 -5.92 -11.85 -7.46
N VAL A 63 -5.33 -12.72 -6.65
CA VAL A 63 -4.69 -12.37 -5.39
C VAL A 63 -3.25 -12.85 -5.44
N LEU A 64 -2.30 -11.95 -5.20
CA LEU A 64 -0.88 -12.24 -5.11
C LEU A 64 -0.34 -11.82 -3.74
N GLY A 65 -0.03 -12.81 -2.91
CA GLY A 65 0.72 -12.64 -1.67
C GLY A 65 2.23 -12.64 -1.92
N ILE A 66 2.96 -11.70 -1.33
CA ILE A 66 4.42 -11.64 -1.42
C ILE A 66 4.98 -11.73 -0.01
N ILE A 67 5.71 -12.81 0.28
CA ILE A 67 6.12 -13.15 1.63
C ILE A 67 7.60 -13.57 1.65
N PRO A 68 8.42 -13.07 2.59
CA PRO A 68 9.79 -13.52 2.73
C PRO A 68 9.80 -14.94 3.30
N ARG A 69 10.78 -15.74 2.86
CA ARG A 69 10.94 -17.15 3.27
C ARG A 69 10.91 -17.33 4.80
N ALA A 70 11.47 -16.38 5.55
CA ALA A 70 11.52 -16.41 7.00
C ALA A 70 10.16 -16.28 7.70
N LEU A 71 9.15 -15.70 7.04
CA LEU A 71 7.83 -15.44 7.64
C LEU A 71 6.75 -16.44 7.19
N VAL A 72 7.06 -17.34 6.25
CA VAL A 72 6.08 -18.29 5.70
C VAL A 72 5.38 -19.09 6.80
N SER A 73 6.14 -19.68 7.74
CA SER A 73 5.58 -20.48 8.84
C SER A 73 4.88 -19.65 9.93
N VAL A 74 5.05 -18.32 9.91
CA VAL A 74 4.52 -17.40 10.94
C VAL A 74 3.22 -16.74 10.46
N GLU A 75 3.17 -16.30 9.20
CA GLU A 75 2.05 -15.50 8.68
C GLU A 75 1.04 -16.32 7.86
N ILE A 76 1.44 -17.51 7.39
CA ILE A 76 0.55 -18.43 6.68
C ILE A 76 0.17 -19.59 7.61
N SER A 77 -0.99 -19.46 8.24
CA SER A 77 -1.64 -20.55 8.97
C SER A 77 -2.58 -21.31 8.03
N GLY A 78 -2.22 -22.53 7.66
CA GLY A 78 -3.02 -23.35 6.75
C GLY A 78 -2.70 -23.09 5.28
N TYR A 79 -3.69 -22.68 4.50
CA TYR A 79 -3.56 -22.46 3.06
C TYR A 79 -3.52 -20.97 2.74
N ALA A 80 -2.63 -20.58 1.83
CA ALA A 80 -2.61 -19.22 1.30
C ALA A 80 -3.79 -18.99 0.35
N VAL A 81 -4.28 -17.74 0.32
CA VAL A 81 -5.31 -17.30 -0.60
C VAL A 81 -4.64 -16.77 -1.88
N GLY A 82 -4.98 -17.37 -3.03
CA GLY A 82 -4.40 -16.98 -4.32
C GLY A 82 -2.97 -17.48 -4.54
N GLU A 83 -2.22 -16.75 -5.37
CA GLU A 83 -0.82 -17.04 -5.66
C GLU A 83 0.09 -16.49 -4.55
N VAL A 84 1.20 -17.17 -4.28
CA VAL A 84 2.21 -16.72 -3.32
C VAL A 84 3.58 -16.66 -4.00
N LEU A 85 4.21 -15.49 -3.94
CA LEU A 85 5.60 -15.28 -4.30
C LEU A 85 6.46 -15.27 -3.04
N ILE A 86 7.32 -16.28 -2.90
CA ILE A 86 8.28 -16.36 -1.80
C ILE A 86 9.57 -15.63 -2.22
N VAL A 87 9.96 -14.62 -1.45
CA VAL A 87 11.17 -13.82 -1.67
C VAL A 87 12.24 -14.10 -0.61
N SER A 88 13.45 -13.61 -0.83
CA SER A 88 14.59 -13.85 0.05
C SER A 88 14.51 -13.06 1.36
N ASP A 89 14.11 -11.78 1.30
CA ASP A 89 14.09 -10.88 2.45
C ASP A 89 12.98 -9.81 2.38
N MET A 90 12.92 -8.94 3.40
CA MET A 90 11.91 -7.87 3.51
C MET A 90 12.09 -6.74 2.49
N HIS A 91 13.31 -6.48 2.01
CA HIS A 91 13.54 -5.44 1.00
C HIS A 91 13.01 -5.90 -0.35
N GLU A 92 13.33 -7.14 -0.74
CA GLU A 92 12.80 -7.76 -1.96
C GLU A 92 11.27 -7.84 -1.90
N ARG A 93 10.69 -8.16 -0.73
CA ARG A 93 9.24 -8.17 -0.52
C ARG A 93 8.61 -6.83 -0.89
N LYS A 94 9.08 -5.74 -0.28
CA LYS A 94 8.51 -4.39 -0.51
C LYS A 94 8.73 -3.91 -1.94
N ALA A 95 9.92 -4.19 -2.50
CA ALA A 95 10.24 -3.87 -3.90
C ALA A 95 9.29 -4.59 -4.88
N GLU A 96 9.06 -5.89 -4.68
CA GLU A 96 8.15 -6.67 -5.53
C GLU A 96 6.68 -6.24 -5.36
N MET A 97 6.25 -5.93 -4.14
CA MET A 97 4.90 -5.39 -3.89
C MET A 97 4.69 -4.07 -4.63
N ALA A 98 5.66 -3.15 -4.53
CA ALA A 98 5.59 -1.87 -5.22
C ALA A 98 5.70 -1.99 -6.74
N ARG A 99 6.53 -2.91 -7.26
CA ARG A 99 6.70 -3.11 -8.71
C ARG A 99 5.41 -3.63 -9.37
N ARG A 100 4.62 -4.43 -8.65
CA ARG A 100 3.46 -5.15 -9.20
C ARG A 100 2.11 -4.45 -9.02
N ALA A 101 2.08 -3.30 -8.35
CA ALA A 101 0.87 -2.54 -8.11
C ALA A 101 0.83 -1.24 -8.92
N ASP A 102 -0.36 -0.76 -9.23
CA ASP A 102 -0.61 0.54 -9.86
C ASP A 102 -0.93 1.62 -8.83
N ALA A 103 -1.35 1.21 -7.63
CA ALA A 103 -1.64 2.09 -6.49
C ALA A 103 -1.47 1.36 -5.16
N PHE A 104 -1.42 2.12 -4.06
CA PHE A 104 -1.26 1.62 -2.70
C PHE A 104 -2.45 2.03 -1.83
N VAL A 105 -2.94 1.12 -0.99
CA VAL A 105 -3.95 1.42 0.03
C VAL A 105 -3.46 0.90 1.38
N ALA A 106 -3.48 1.74 2.41
CA ALA A 106 -3.27 1.32 3.78
C ALA A 106 -4.60 1.27 4.55
N LEU A 107 -4.94 0.08 5.05
CA LEU A 107 -5.95 -0.16 6.09
C LEU A 107 -5.30 -0.10 7.48
N PRO A 108 -6.08 0.06 8.55
CA PRO A 108 -5.57 0.02 9.92
C PRO A 108 -4.59 -1.13 10.18
N GLY A 109 -3.47 -0.83 10.81
CA GLY A 109 -2.38 -1.79 11.01
C GLY A 109 -1.29 -1.24 11.92
N GLY A 110 -0.42 -2.14 12.39
CA GLY A 110 0.66 -1.78 13.32
C GLY A 110 1.88 -1.18 12.64
N TYR A 111 3.03 -1.31 13.29
CA TYR A 111 4.29 -0.74 12.79
C TYR A 111 4.70 -1.22 11.40
N GLY A 112 4.45 -2.50 11.06
CA GLY A 112 4.74 -3.01 9.71
C GLY A 112 3.99 -2.26 8.62
N THR A 113 2.67 -2.07 8.80
CA THR A 113 1.84 -1.29 7.88
C THR A 113 2.29 0.17 7.79
N MET A 114 2.69 0.78 8.91
CA MET A 114 3.19 2.15 8.92
C MET A 114 4.53 2.28 8.20
N GLU A 115 5.42 1.30 8.36
CA GLU A 115 6.72 1.24 7.69
C GLU A 115 6.56 1.13 6.17
N GLU A 116 5.72 0.20 5.71
CA GLU A 116 5.37 0.03 4.29
C GLU A 116 4.73 1.30 3.69
N LEU A 117 3.82 1.93 4.43
CA LEU A 117 3.15 3.17 4.01
C LEU A 117 4.13 4.34 3.88
N LEU A 118 4.95 4.60 4.91
CA LEU A 118 5.89 5.72 4.90
C LEU A 118 6.98 5.55 3.84
N GLU A 119 7.35 4.31 3.52
CA GLU A 119 8.30 4.03 2.45
C GLU A 119 7.74 4.42 1.07
N VAL A 120 6.52 4.01 0.73
CA VAL A 120 5.93 4.38 -0.57
C VAL A 120 5.60 5.87 -0.67
N ILE A 121 5.27 6.54 0.44
CA ILE A 121 5.14 8.00 0.47
C ILE A 121 6.48 8.66 0.14
N THR A 122 7.55 8.17 0.76
CA THR A 122 8.91 8.68 0.54
C THR A 122 9.36 8.45 -0.90
N TRP A 123 9.08 7.27 -1.47
CA TRP A 123 9.40 6.96 -2.86
C TRP A 123 8.64 7.86 -3.85
N SER A 124 7.36 8.14 -3.58
CA SER A 124 6.60 9.12 -4.34
C SER A 124 7.21 10.52 -4.25
N GLN A 125 7.58 10.96 -3.04
CA GLN A 125 8.24 12.25 -2.81
C GLN A 125 9.56 12.38 -3.58
N LEU A 126 10.31 11.29 -3.72
CA LEU A 126 11.58 11.23 -4.44
C LEU A 126 11.42 11.08 -5.96
N GLY A 127 10.19 10.90 -6.46
CA GLY A 127 9.91 10.69 -7.89
C GLY A 127 10.26 9.29 -8.39
N ILE A 128 10.36 8.31 -7.49
CA ILE A 128 10.59 6.91 -7.84
C ILE A 128 9.33 6.30 -8.48
N HIS A 129 8.15 6.77 -8.08
CA HIS A 129 6.88 6.42 -8.73
C HIS A 129 5.82 7.53 -8.61
N ASP A 130 4.81 7.41 -9.46
CA ASP A 130 3.66 8.33 -9.56
C ASP A 130 2.35 7.72 -9.05
N LYS A 131 2.43 6.49 -8.53
CA LYS A 131 1.29 5.68 -8.07
C LYS A 131 0.59 6.35 -6.88
N PRO A 132 -0.75 6.45 -6.87
CA PRO A 132 -1.48 7.07 -5.76
C PRO A 132 -1.35 6.26 -4.48
N VAL A 133 -1.28 6.96 -3.35
CA VAL A 133 -1.17 6.39 -2.00
C VAL A 133 -2.40 6.75 -1.19
N GLY A 134 -3.29 5.78 -1.02
CA GLY A 134 -4.53 5.89 -0.27
C GLY A 134 -4.40 5.43 1.18
N LEU A 135 -5.04 6.15 2.09
CA LEU A 135 -5.13 5.84 3.52
C LEU A 135 -6.60 5.73 3.91
N LEU A 136 -7.06 4.51 4.19
CA LEU A 136 -8.44 4.28 4.59
C LEU A 136 -8.61 4.56 6.09
N ASN A 137 -9.06 5.77 6.41
CA ASN A 137 -9.11 6.30 7.77
C ASN A 137 -10.42 5.92 8.48
N ILE A 138 -10.47 4.68 8.96
CA ILE A 138 -11.65 4.13 9.63
C ILE A 138 -11.75 4.65 11.06
N ASP A 139 -12.81 5.39 11.35
CA ASP A 139 -13.12 5.92 12.69
C ASP A 139 -11.93 6.66 13.33
N GLY A 140 -11.27 7.51 12.52
CA GLY A 140 -10.16 8.35 12.95
C GLY A 140 -8.86 7.62 13.30
N TYR A 141 -8.71 6.34 12.92
CA TYR A 141 -7.52 5.55 13.24
C TYR A 141 -6.20 6.23 12.85
N TYR A 142 -6.19 6.97 11.75
CA TYR A 142 -5.02 7.67 11.22
C TYR A 142 -5.01 9.18 11.51
N ASP A 143 -5.93 9.72 12.31
CA ASP A 143 -6.01 11.17 12.58
C ASP A 143 -4.70 11.72 13.17
N CYS A 144 -4.11 11.02 14.14
CA CYS A 144 -2.84 11.42 14.71
C CYS A 144 -1.68 11.38 13.70
N LEU A 145 -1.69 10.43 12.77
CA LEU A 145 -0.65 10.32 11.73
C LEU A 145 -0.79 11.44 10.70
N LEU A 146 -2.02 11.72 10.25
CA LEU A 146 -2.32 12.83 9.35
C LEU A 146 -1.99 14.18 10.01
N GLY A 147 -2.32 14.34 11.29
CA GLY A 147 -1.94 15.51 12.09
C GLY A 147 -0.42 15.66 12.24
N LEU A 148 0.33 14.56 12.35
CA LEU A 148 1.80 14.60 12.32
C LEU A 148 2.32 15.08 10.97
N PHE A 149 1.72 14.66 9.86
CA PHE A 149 2.08 15.16 8.53
C PHE A 149 1.77 16.65 8.38
N ASP A 150 0.62 17.10 8.88
CA ASP A 150 0.24 18.52 8.88
C ASP A 150 1.24 19.35 9.71
N LYS A 151 1.64 18.84 10.89
CA LYS A 151 2.70 19.48 11.69
C LYS A 151 4.03 19.51 10.97
N GLY A 152 4.38 18.45 10.25
CA GLY A 152 5.57 18.40 9.39
C GLY A 152 5.55 19.47 8.30
N VAL A 153 4.38 19.81 7.76
CA VAL A 153 4.23 20.94 6.82
C VAL A 153 4.39 22.28 7.52
N GLU A 154 3.73 22.47 8.66
CA GLU A 154 3.80 23.70 9.47
C GLU A 154 5.25 24.02 9.86
N GLU A 155 6.01 23.01 10.29
CA GLU A 155 7.40 23.14 10.72
C GLU A 155 8.41 23.10 9.55
N GLY A 156 7.94 22.96 8.31
CA GLY A 156 8.77 23.02 7.10
C GLY A 156 9.57 21.75 6.78
N PHE A 157 9.30 20.62 7.44
CA PHE A 157 9.91 19.32 7.12
C PHE A 157 9.26 18.64 5.90
N ILE A 158 7.97 18.91 5.65
CA ILE A 158 7.22 18.38 4.51
C ILE A 158 6.81 19.56 3.63
N LYS A 159 7.14 19.50 2.33
CA LYS A 159 6.68 20.53 1.38
C LYS A 159 5.16 20.46 1.24
N PRO A 160 4.44 21.59 1.11
CA PRO A 160 2.99 21.58 0.90
C PRO A 160 2.54 20.71 -0.29
N SER A 161 3.33 20.65 -1.38
CA SER A 161 3.04 19.78 -2.52
C SER A 161 3.18 18.28 -2.18
N ALA A 162 4.16 17.91 -1.34
CA ALA A 162 4.36 16.53 -0.92
C ALA A 162 3.26 16.06 0.05
N ARG A 163 2.63 16.97 0.79
CA ARG A 163 1.49 16.64 1.65
C ARG A 163 0.30 16.04 0.90
N ASN A 164 0.16 16.39 -0.39
CA ASN A 164 -0.90 15.90 -1.27
C ASN A 164 -0.64 14.49 -1.82
N ILE A 165 0.52 13.88 -1.52
CA ILE A 165 0.82 12.48 -1.90
C ILE A 165 -0.18 11.52 -1.23
N VAL A 166 -0.53 11.79 0.03
CA VAL A 166 -1.41 10.93 0.83
C VAL A 166 -2.86 11.36 0.64
N ILE A 167 -3.65 10.49 0.02
CA ILE A 167 -5.09 10.64 -0.16
C ILE A 167 -5.77 9.89 0.99
N SER A 168 -6.71 10.52 1.68
CA SER A 168 -7.49 9.84 2.73
C SER A 168 -8.98 9.96 2.50
N ALA A 169 -9.69 8.93 2.97
CA ALA A 169 -11.15 8.85 2.97
C ALA A 169 -11.60 7.91 4.08
N THR A 170 -12.88 7.97 4.42
CA THR A 170 -13.47 7.15 5.50
C THR A 170 -14.20 5.91 4.99
N SER A 171 -14.32 5.76 3.66
CA SER A 171 -14.89 4.59 2.99
C SER A 171 -14.03 4.15 1.80
N ALA A 172 -14.04 2.85 1.50
CA ALA A 172 -13.26 2.29 0.40
C ALA A 172 -13.68 2.89 -0.96
N LYS A 173 -14.99 3.05 -1.18
CA LYS A 173 -15.53 3.66 -2.39
C LYS A 173 -14.98 5.07 -2.62
N GLU A 174 -15.14 5.95 -1.63
CA GLU A 174 -14.66 7.34 -1.71
C GLU A 174 -13.14 7.37 -1.89
N LEU A 175 -12.40 6.48 -1.22
CA LEU A 175 -10.95 6.42 -1.36
C LEU A 175 -10.54 6.11 -2.79
N LEU A 176 -11.12 5.06 -3.39
CA LEU A 176 -10.78 4.62 -4.74
C LEU A 176 -11.18 5.65 -5.79
N GLU A 177 -12.32 6.34 -5.62
CA GLU A 177 -12.72 7.47 -6.48
C GLU A 177 -11.69 8.60 -6.42
N LYS A 178 -11.29 9.05 -5.23
CA LYS A 178 -10.25 10.09 -5.08
C LYS A 178 -8.89 9.66 -5.64
N MET A 179 -8.55 8.37 -5.52
CA MET A 179 -7.29 7.85 -6.07
C MET A 179 -7.29 7.80 -7.59
N GLU A 180 -8.43 7.53 -8.23
CA GLU A 180 -8.57 7.55 -9.70
C GLU A 180 -8.40 8.98 -10.27
N ASP A 181 -8.81 9.99 -9.51
CA ASP A 181 -8.67 11.42 -9.85
C ASP A 181 -7.30 12.02 -9.48
N TYR A 182 -6.41 11.24 -8.87
CA TYR A 182 -5.11 11.72 -8.42
C TYR A 182 -4.20 12.14 -9.58
N VAL A 183 -3.60 13.33 -9.46
CA VAL A 183 -2.57 13.81 -10.38
C VAL A 183 -1.29 14.09 -9.57
N PRO A 184 -0.16 13.41 -9.87
CA PRO A 184 1.10 13.61 -9.16
C PRO A 184 1.67 15.01 -9.44
N ILE A 185 2.24 15.64 -8.39
CA ILE A 185 2.88 16.96 -8.48
C ILE A 185 4.35 16.83 -8.05
N HIS A 186 5.25 16.87 -9.03
CA HIS A 186 6.70 16.77 -8.80
C HIS A 186 7.39 18.12 -8.93
N ASN A 187 7.58 18.81 -7.81
CA ASN A 187 8.18 20.15 -7.82
C ASN A 187 9.70 20.20 -7.61
N GLN A 188 10.38 19.05 -7.47
CA GLN A 188 11.85 18.89 -7.42
C GLN A 188 12.18 17.42 -7.16
N VAL A 189 12.41 16.63 -8.21
CA VAL A 189 12.75 15.20 -8.12
C VAL A 189 14.11 14.94 -8.74
N ALA A 190 14.86 13.99 -8.16
CA ALA A 190 16.10 13.52 -8.74
C ALA A 190 15.80 12.90 -10.13
N PRO A 191 16.68 13.07 -11.14
CA PRO A 191 16.42 12.55 -12.48
C PRO A 191 16.15 11.04 -12.44
N SER A 192 15.14 10.54 -13.16
CA SER A 192 14.78 9.11 -13.19
C SER A 192 15.96 8.17 -13.50
N ARG A 193 17.00 8.65 -14.19
CA ARG A 193 18.25 7.93 -14.48
C ARG A 193 19.11 7.62 -13.24
N SER A 194 18.96 8.32 -12.11
CA SER A 194 19.77 8.06 -10.90
C SER A 194 19.28 6.88 -10.06
N TRP A 195 18.06 6.38 -10.32
CA TRP A 195 17.44 5.32 -9.54
C TRP A 195 17.59 3.92 -10.16
N ASN A 196 17.94 3.83 -11.45
CA ASN A 196 18.27 2.58 -12.13
C ASN A 196 19.79 2.35 -12.13
N THR A 197 20.35 1.80 -11.05
CA THR A 197 21.78 1.45 -10.98
C THR A 197 22.00 -0.03 -11.26
N ASP A 198 21.73 -0.47 -12.49
CA ASP A 198 22.32 -1.70 -13.06
C ASP A 198 23.54 -1.39 -13.97
N GLY A 199 24.03 -0.14 -13.94
CA GLY A 199 25.21 0.30 -14.69
C GLY A 199 26.39 0.62 -13.76
N PRO A 200 27.65 0.30 -14.15
CA PRO A 200 28.81 0.66 -13.34
C PRO A 200 28.92 2.18 -13.25
N VAL A 201 29.04 2.69 -12.02
CA VAL A 201 29.35 4.10 -11.76
C VAL A 201 30.80 4.33 -12.17
N THR A 202 31.04 4.75 -13.41
CA THR A 202 32.35 5.28 -13.81
C THR A 202 32.51 6.66 -13.18
N ARG A 203 33.25 6.75 -12.06
CA ARG A 203 33.77 8.02 -11.58
C ARG A 203 34.92 8.44 -12.51
N SER A 204 34.72 9.50 -13.28
CA SER A 204 35.84 10.22 -13.89
C SER A 204 36.60 10.97 -12.80
N SER A 205 37.89 10.66 -12.71
CA SER A 205 38.90 11.36 -11.89
C SER A 205 39.04 12.83 -12.25
#